data_AF-A0A4R6KBN3-F1
#
_entry.id   AF-A0A4R6KBN3-F1
#
_cell.length_a   1.000
_cell.length_b   1.000
_cell.length_c   1.000
_cell.angle_alpha   90.00
_cell.angle_beta   90.00
_cell.angle_gamma   90.00
#
_symmetry.space_group_name_H-M   'P 1'
#
loop_
_entity.id
_entity.type
_entity.pdbx_description
1 polymer ?
#
loop_
_entity_poly.entity_id
_entity_poly.type
_entity_poly.pdbx_seq_one_letter_code
_entity_poly.pdbx_strand_id
1 'polypeptide(L)'
;MNQTATAAASGASATERFKTDKSVGSLVPKERVDLLVREVLDAVHSTIRKHKVSYDEYNALKAWLIKVSDDGEWPLFLDVWVEHVVEEVATEHRDGSKGTIEGPYYVPDAPDQGSRGTVPMRDNESGTPLTWTGRVTSTTGAPLAGAKVEVWHADDDGFYSQFAPGLPEWNLRAVFTTDDQGAFEIHTVRPAPYQIPTEGACGRLIDAAGWHAWRPAHIHVKVSAPGHEQLTAQLYFPGDEHNDDDIASAVKPELILGPKPAGTGESVDYGFVLDPVNG
;
A
#
# COMPACT_ATOMS: atom_id res chain seq x y z
N MET A 1 23.86 1.07 -21.17
CA MET A 1 23.45 2.33 -20.52
C MET A 1 22.69 1.90 -19.28
N ASN A 2 23.24 2.13 -18.07
CA ASN A 2 22.54 1.83 -16.83
C ASN A 2 21.34 2.78 -16.74
N GLN A 3 20.13 2.26 -16.90
CA GLN A 3 18.92 3.03 -16.58
C GLN A 3 18.89 3.18 -15.06
N THR A 4 19.04 4.42 -14.60
CA THR A 4 18.86 4.78 -13.20
C THR A 4 17.38 4.71 -12.88
N ALA A 5 17.02 4.04 -11.79
CA ALA A 5 15.64 4.03 -11.30
C ALA A 5 15.21 5.47 -10.97
N THR A 6 14.00 5.85 -11.37
CA THR A 6 13.38 7.12 -10.97
C THR A 6 11.98 6.81 -10.47
N ALA A 7 11.53 7.56 -9.47
CA ALA A 7 10.21 7.37 -8.90
C ALA A 7 9.12 7.59 -9.97
N ALA A 8 9.30 8.56 -10.88
CA ALA A 8 8.44 8.74 -12.05
C ALA A 8 8.28 7.48 -12.94
N ALA A 9 9.36 6.74 -13.21
CA ALA A 9 9.28 5.50 -13.97
C ALA A 9 8.48 4.41 -13.23
N SER A 10 8.58 4.38 -11.89
CA SER A 10 7.80 3.48 -11.03
C SER A 10 6.31 3.83 -11.07
N GLY A 11 5.96 5.13 -11.01
CA GLY A 11 4.57 5.61 -11.11
C GLY A 11 3.91 5.28 -12.44
N ALA A 12 4.58 5.55 -13.56
CA ALA A 12 4.07 5.21 -14.89
C ALA A 12 3.83 3.70 -15.08
N SER A 13 4.71 2.86 -14.52
CA SER A 13 4.57 1.40 -14.55
C SER A 13 3.34 0.91 -13.77
N ALA A 14 3.02 1.55 -12.65
CA ALA A 14 1.80 1.24 -11.89
C ALA A 14 0.51 1.54 -12.68
N THR A 15 0.50 2.63 -13.45
CA THR A 15 -0.63 2.97 -14.32
C THR A 15 -0.86 1.97 -15.43
N GLU A 16 0.19 1.50 -16.09
CA GLU A 16 0.02 0.48 -17.13
C GLU A 16 -0.53 -0.83 -16.56
N ARG A 17 -0.12 -1.22 -15.34
CA ARG A 17 -0.70 -2.38 -14.66
C ARG A 17 -2.13 -2.19 -14.21
N PHE A 18 -2.48 -1.02 -13.69
CA PHE A 18 -3.85 -0.75 -13.29
C PHE A 18 -4.83 -0.98 -14.46
N LYS A 19 -4.44 -0.57 -15.68
CA LYS A 19 -5.22 -0.78 -16.90
C LYS A 19 -5.39 -2.26 -17.28
N THR A 20 -4.44 -3.13 -16.93
CA THR A 20 -4.51 -4.57 -17.25
C THR A 20 -5.24 -5.37 -16.19
N ASP A 21 -5.07 -5.02 -14.91
CA ASP A 21 -5.42 -5.90 -13.80
C ASP A 21 -6.80 -5.60 -13.20
N LYS A 22 -7.28 -4.35 -13.28
CA LYS A 22 -8.58 -3.97 -12.73
C LYS A 22 -9.66 -4.02 -13.80
N SER A 23 -10.46 -5.08 -13.79
CA SER A 23 -11.73 -5.10 -14.53
C SER A 23 -12.72 -4.11 -13.91
N VAL A 24 -13.51 -3.40 -14.72
CA VAL A 24 -14.63 -2.57 -14.26
C VAL A 24 -15.71 -3.51 -13.70
N GLY A 25 -15.61 -3.83 -12.41
CA GLY A 25 -16.50 -4.77 -11.72
C GLY A 25 -17.81 -4.14 -11.27
N SER A 26 -18.92 -4.84 -11.56
CA SER A 26 -20.33 -4.52 -11.26
C SER A 26 -20.91 -3.27 -11.94
N LEU A 27 -22.13 -3.40 -12.48
CA LEU A 27 -22.88 -2.26 -12.99
C LEU A 27 -23.42 -1.45 -11.80
N VAL A 28 -22.70 -0.37 -11.44
CA VAL A 28 -23.22 0.62 -10.48
C VAL A 28 -24.54 1.19 -11.03
N PRO A 29 -25.65 1.16 -10.26
CA PRO A 29 -26.92 1.68 -10.73
C PRO A 29 -26.83 3.15 -11.14
N LYS A 30 -27.53 3.53 -12.21
CA LYS A 30 -27.51 4.90 -12.74
C LYS A 30 -27.86 5.94 -11.67
N GLU A 31 -28.82 5.61 -10.80
CA GLU A 31 -29.28 6.45 -9.70
C GLU A 31 -28.16 6.70 -8.67
N ARG A 32 -27.33 5.67 -8.42
CA ARG A 32 -26.18 5.80 -7.53
C ARG A 32 -25.09 6.68 -8.15
N VAL A 33 -24.85 6.55 -9.45
CA VAL A 33 -23.92 7.41 -10.19
C VAL A 33 -24.39 8.88 -10.18
N ASP A 34 -25.66 9.15 -10.50
CA ASP A 34 -26.21 10.52 -10.50
C ASP A 34 -26.10 11.17 -9.11
N LEU A 35 -26.46 10.44 -8.05
CA LEU A 35 -26.32 10.91 -6.67
C LEU A 35 -24.87 11.31 -6.37
N LEU A 36 -23.90 10.40 -6.57
CA LEU A 36 -22.50 10.64 -6.23
C LEU A 36 -21.88 11.77 -7.04
N VAL A 37 -22.17 11.83 -8.35
CA VAL A 37 -21.65 12.90 -9.22
C VAL A 37 -22.19 14.26 -8.78
N ARG A 38 -23.48 14.36 -8.42
CA ARG A 38 -24.06 15.62 -7.92
C ARG A 38 -23.41 16.07 -6.62
N GLU A 39 -23.29 15.18 -5.64
CA GLU A 39 -22.69 15.50 -4.34
C GLU A 39 -21.22 15.96 -4.49
N VAL A 40 -20.43 15.27 -5.31
CA VAL A 40 -19.04 15.66 -5.59
C VAL A 40 -18.98 17.02 -6.30
N LEU A 41 -19.80 17.24 -7.33
CA LEU A 41 -19.85 18.53 -8.02
C LEU A 41 -20.30 19.67 -7.09
N ASP A 42 -21.28 19.43 -6.23
CA ASP A 42 -21.77 20.42 -5.28
C ASP A 42 -20.72 20.76 -4.21
N ALA A 43 -19.93 19.79 -3.76
CA ALA A 43 -18.77 20.02 -2.91
C ALA A 43 -17.71 20.90 -3.61
N VAL A 44 -17.36 20.57 -4.87
CA VAL A 44 -16.43 21.37 -5.69
C VAL A 44 -16.96 22.79 -5.89
N HIS A 45 -18.23 22.95 -6.29
CA HIS A 45 -18.86 24.27 -6.47
C HIS A 45 -18.85 25.08 -5.18
N SER A 46 -19.12 24.44 -4.04
CA SER A 46 -19.12 25.09 -2.72
C SER A 46 -17.73 25.59 -2.36
N THR A 47 -16.68 24.80 -2.61
CA THR A 47 -15.28 25.21 -2.41
C THR A 47 -14.91 26.41 -3.30
N ILE A 48 -15.26 26.36 -4.60
CA ILE A 48 -15.02 27.46 -5.55
C ILE A 48 -15.63 28.76 -5.05
N ARG A 49 -16.92 28.73 -4.64
CA ARG A 49 -17.62 29.93 -4.15
C ARG A 49 -17.06 30.43 -2.82
N LYS A 50 -16.79 29.51 -1.87
CA LYS A 50 -16.28 29.83 -0.54
C LYS A 50 -14.93 30.55 -0.61
N HIS A 51 -14.03 30.06 -1.46
CA HIS A 51 -12.67 30.58 -1.58
C HIS A 51 -12.51 31.60 -2.72
N LYS A 52 -13.60 31.91 -3.45
CA LYS A 52 -13.62 32.84 -4.59
C LYS A 52 -12.54 32.51 -5.63
N VAL A 53 -12.42 31.24 -5.97
CA VAL A 53 -11.42 30.73 -6.93
C VAL A 53 -11.50 31.53 -8.23
N SER A 54 -10.36 32.07 -8.64
CA SER A 54 -10.20 32.90 -9.83
C SER A 54 -10.11 32.04 -11.11
N TYR A 55 -10.24 32.69 -12.27
CA TYR A 55 -10.03 32.01 -13.54
C TYR A 55 -8.59 31.51 -13.73
N ASP A 56 -7.59 32.21 -13.19
CA ASP A 56 -6.19 31.81 -13.29
C ASP A 56 -5.93 30.54 -12.47
N GLU A 57 -6.43 30.49 -11.23
CA GLU A 57 -6.38 29.28 -10.39
C GLU A 57 -7.14 28.10 -11.03
N TYR A 58 -8.32 28.36 -11.61
CA TYR A 58 -9.06 27.33 -12.33
C TYR A 58 -8.31 26.81 -13.57
N ASN A 59 -7.64 27.70 -14.31
CA ASN A 59 -6.82 27.31 -15.45
C ASN A 59 -5.57 26.52 -15.01
N ALA A 60 -4.95 26.86 -13.89
CA ALA A 60 -3.87 26.10 -13.29
C ALA A 60 -4.31 24.70 -12.88
N LEU A 61 -5.47 24.56 -12.21
CA LEU A 61 -6.06 23.26 -11.86
C LEU A 61 -6.31 22.39 -13.10
N LYS A 62 -6.93 22.94 -14.15
CA LYS A 62 -7.15 22.19 -15.40
C LYS A 62 -5.85 21.72 -16.03
N ALA A 63 -4.85 22.60 -16.11
CA ALA A 63 -3.54 22.25 -16.66
C ALA A 63 -2.87 21.14 -15.84
N TRP A 64 -3.00 21.19 -14.51
CA TRP A 64 -2.49 20.16 -13.62
C TRP A 64 -3.20 18.80 -13.81
N LEU A 65 -4.53 18.77 -13.91
CA LEU A 65 -5.29 17.53 -14.17
C LEU A 65 -4.92 16.86 -15.50
N ILE A 66 -4.69 17.67 -16.55
CA ILE A 66 -4.17 17.17 -17.83
C ILE A 66 -2.79 16.54 -17.61
N LYS A 67 -1.91 17.21 -16.87
CA LYS A 67 -0.58 16.70 -16.58
C LYS A 67 -0.58 15.40 -15.77
N VAL A 68 -1.49 15.22 -14.81
CA VAL A 68 -1.66 13.92 -14.10
C VAL A 68 -1.93 12.79 -15.09
N SER A 69 -2.72 13.06 -16.14
CA SER A 69 -2.99 12.09 -17.20
C SER A 69 -1.78 11.84 -18.09
N ASP A 70 -1.09 12.90 -18.51
CA ASP A 70 0.08 12.83 -19.39
C ASP A 70 1.27 12.10 -18.73
N ASP A 71 1.46 12.32 -17.43
CA ASP A 71 2.50 11.65 -16.63
C ASP A 71 2.09 10.23 -16.22
N GLY A 72 0.82 9.84 -16.44
CA GLY A 72 0.30 8.55 -16.01
C GLY A 72 0.35 8.38 -14.49
N GLU A 73 -0.11 9.37 -13.73
CA GLU A 73 -0.05 9.37 -12.26
C GLU A 73 -1.43 9.27 -11.59
N TRP A 74 -2.49 8.91 -12.32
CA TRP A 74 -3.82 8.74 -11.74
C TRP A 74 -3.90 7.74 -10.58
N PRO A 75 -3.30 6.52 -10.67
CA PRO A 75 -3.25 5.62 -9.53
C PRO A 75 -2.51 6.23 -8.35
N LEU A 76 -1.33 6.80 -8.57
CA LEU A 76 -0.57 7.46 -7.50
C LEU A 76 -1.39 8.55 -6.80
N PHE A 77 -2.05 9.42 -7.57
CA PHE A 77 -2.87 10.49 -7.02
C PHE A 77 -4.04 9.95 -6.18
N LEU A 78 -4.75 8.94 -6.68
CA LEU A 78 -5.91 8.38 -5.98
C LEU A 78 -5.48 7.56 -4.76
N ASP A 79 -4.42 6.78 -4.86
CA ASP A 79 -3.92 5.94 -3.77
C ASP A 79 -3.39 6.79 -2.60
N VAL A 80 -2.71 7.90 -2.89
CA VAL A 80 -2.16 8.80 -1.86
C VAL A 80 -3.26 9.63 -1.19
N TRP A 81 -4.14 10.28 -1.95
CA TRP A 81 -5.05 11.29 -1.38
C TRP A 81 -6.52 10.87 -1.27
N VAL A 82 -6.90 9.67 -1.73
CA VAL A 82 -8.31 9.21 -1.73
C VAL A 82 -8.49 7.80 -1.15
N GLU A 83 -7.59 6.86 -1.44
CA GLU A 83 -7.80 5.43 -1.13
C GLU A 83 -7.99 5.15 0.36
N HIS A 84 -7.36 5.89 1.27
CA HIS A 84 -7.54 5.69 2.71
C HIS A 84 -8.99 5.87 3.17
N VAL A 85 -9.76 6.78 2.56
CA VAL A 85 -11.21 6.95 2.85
C VAL A 85 -12.03 5.81 2.24
N VAL A 86 -11.64 5.33 1.06
CA VAL A 86 -12.29 4.18 0.42
C VAL A 86 -12.08 2.93 1.27
N GLU A 87 -10.86 2.73 1.77
CA GLU A 87 -10.52 1.63 2.67
C GLU A 87 -11.30 1.74 3.98
N GLU A 88 -11.37 2.90 4.62
CA GLU A 88 -12.14 3.11 5.86
C GLU A 88 -13.59 2.64 5.72
N VAL A 89 -14.25 2.99 4.60
CA VAL A 89 -15.64 2.56 4.34
C VAL A 89 -15.70 1.08 3.95
N ALA A 90 -14.77 0.61 3.12
CA ALA A 90 -14.77 -0.78 2.65
C ALA A 90 -14.45 -1.79 3.76
N THR A 91 -13.86 -1.34 4.87
CA THR A 91 -13.48 -2.17 6.02
C THR A 91 -14.24 -1.81 7.30
N GLU A 92 -15.26 -0.94 7.23
CA GLU A 92 -16.00 -0.46 8.40
C GLU A 92 -16.67 -1.60 9.19
N HIS A 93 -17.04 -2.68 8.50
CA HIS A 93 -17.72 -3.85 9.06
C HIS A 93 -16.76 -4.87 9.69
N ARG A 94 -15.43 -4.69 9.56
CA ARG A 94 -14.44 -5.67 10.03
C ARG A 94 -14.30 -5.66 11.55
N ASP A 95 -14.47 -6.83 12.16
CA ASP A 95 -14.16 -7.11 13.56
C ASP A 95 -12.71 -7.59 13.74
N GLY A 96 -12.12 -8.19 12.70
CA GLY A 96 -10.75 -8.69 12.67
C GLY A 96 -9.66 -7.60 12.61
N SER A 97 -8.51 -7.96 12.07
CA SER A 97 -7.39 -7.04 11.89
C SER A 97 -7.78 -5.86 10.99
N LYS A 98 -7.26 -4.67 11.32
CA LYS A 98 -7.48 -3.45 10.54
C LYS A 98 -6.77 -3.54 9.18
N GLY A 99 -7.47 -3.10 8.15
CA GLY A 99 -6.88 -2.91 6.82
C GLY A 99 -6.20 -1.54 6.70
N THR A 100 -5.54 -1.36 5.58
CA THR A 100 -5.12 -0.05 5.05
C THR A 100 -4.87 -0.21 3.54
N ILE A 101 -4.49 0.87 2.87
CA ILE A 101 -4.41 0.97 1.42
C ILE A 101 -3.48 -0.09 0.80
N GLU A 102 -3.83 -0.57 -0.40
CA GLU A 102 -3.00 -1.50 -1.18
C GLU A 102 -1.75 -0.80 -1.69
N GLY A 103 -1.95 0.43 -2.19
CA GLY A 103 -0.95 1.18 -2.92
C GLY A 103 -0.61 0.57 -4.29
N PRO A 104 0.23 1.25 -5.07
CA PRO A 104 0.38 0.96 -6.50
C PRO A 104 1.32 -0.21 -6.82
N TYR A 105 1.97 -0.81 -5.82
CA TYR A 105 3.12 -1.69 -6.01
C TYR A 105 2.85 -3.18 -5.77
N TYR A 106 1.59 -3.59 -5.63
CA TYR A 106 1.24 -5.01 -5.53
C TYR A 106 1.48 -5.75 -6.86
N VAL A 107 1.93 -7.01 -6.76
CA VAL A 107 2.07 -7.95 -7.88
C VAL A 107 1.57 -9.32 -7.44
N PRO A 108 0.63 -9.96 -8.15
CA PRO A 108 0.19 -11.31 -7.84
C PRO A 108 1.27 -12.36 -8.16
N ASP A 109 1.07 -13.59 -7.69
CA ASP A 109 1.86 -14.78 -8.05
C ASP A 109 3.35 -14.74 -7.61
N ALA A 110 3.65 -14.03 -6.52
CA ALA A 110 4.96 -14.10 -5.89
C ALA A 110 5.29 -15.54 -5.41
N PRO A 111 6.58 -15.91 -5.32
CA PRO A 111 6.99 -17.27 -4.93
C PRO A 111 6.52 -17.65 -3.52
N ASP A 112 5.96 -18.84 -3.36
CA ASP A 112 5.61 -19.42 -2.06
C ASP A 112 6.86 -19.96 -1.34
N GLN A 113 7.08 -19.52 -0.10
CA GLN A 113 8.21 -19.89 0.75
C GLN A 113 7.83 -20.91 1.85
N GLY A 114 6.62 -21.45 1.81
CA GLY A 114 6.05 -22.31 2.84
C GLY A 114 5.67 -21.53 4.11
N SER A 115 5.56 -22.23 5.23
CA SER A 115 5.22 -21.60 6.52
C SER A 115 6.42 -20.91 7.16
N ARG A 116 7.65 -21.28 6.78
CA ARG A 116 8.88 -20.69 7.31
C ARG A 116 9.90 -20.53 6.20
N GLY A 117 10.37 -19.31 6.00
CA GLY A 117 11.31 -19.05 4.92
C GLY A 117 11.84 -17.63 4.91
N THR A 118 12.54 -17.29 3.84
CA THR A 118 13.15 -15.97 3.64
C THR A 118 12.56 -15.39 2.37
N VAL A 119 12.16 -14.11 2.40
CA VAL A 119 11.74 -13.43 1.17
C VAL A 119 12.91 -13.45 0.17
N PRO A 120 12.69 -13.64 -1.14
CA PRO A 120 13.75 -13.51 -2.12
C PRO A 120 14.42 -12.14 -1.97
N MET A 121 15.75 -12.12 -1.87
CA MET A 121 16.53 -10.91 -1.66
C MET A 121 17.90 -11.04 -2.31
N ARG A 122 18.61 -9.92 -2.51
CA ARG A 122 20.00 -9.92 -3.00
C ARG A 122 20.93 -10.58 -1.97
N ASP A 123 22.04 -11.17 -2.42
CA ASP A 123 23.03 -11.80 -1.52
C ASP A 123 23.57 -10.85 -0.44
N ASN A 124 23.58 -9.54 -0.72
CA ASN A 124 23.97 -8.48 0.21
C ASN A 124 22.86 -7.43 0.33
N GLU A 125 21.63 -7.88 0.53
CA GLU A 125 20.48 -6.99 0.78
C GLU A 125 20.80 -6.06 1.97
N SER A 126 20.70 -4.75 1.73
CA SER A 126 20.92 -3.73 2.77
C SER A 126 19.68 -3.60 3.67
N GLY A 127 19.87 -2.97 4.82
CA GLY A 127 18.83 -2.82 5.84
C GLY A 127 19.03 -3.72 7.05
N THR A 128 18.14 -3.56 8.03
CA THR A 128 18.20 -4.31 9.30
C THR A 128 17.48 -5.64 9.14
N PRO A 129 18.13 -6.81 9.35
CA PRO A 129 17.45 -8.09 9.28
C PRO A 129 16.25 -8.16 10.23
N LEU A 130 15.14 -8.72 9.78
CA LEU A 130 13.89 -8.82 10.53
C LEU A 130 13.36 -10.27 10.47
N THR A 131 13.24 -10.90 11.63
CA THR A 131 12.49 -12.15 11.80
C THR A 131 11.08 -11.82 12.26
N TRP A 132 10.08 -12.13 11.45
CA TRP A 132 8.68 -11.88 11.75
C TRP A 132 7.93 -13.20 11.94
N THR A 133 7.46 -13.46 13.16
CA THR A 133 6.57 -14.59 13.47
C THR A 133 5.14 -14.11 13.62
N GLY A 134 4.19 -15.00 13.37
CA GLY A 134 2.79 -14.70 13.63
C GLY A 134 1.88 -15.91 13.46
N ARG A 135 0.59 -15.69 13.74
CA ARG A 135 -0.47 -16.65 13.43
C ARG A 135 -1.62 -15.95 12.70
N VAL A 136 -2.21 -16.65 11.75
CA VAL A 136 -3.48 -16.27 11.13
C VAL A 136 -4.61 -17.04 11.83
N THR A 137 -5.61 -16.31 12.30
CA THR A 137 -6.75 -16.84 13.05
C THR A 137 -8.07 -16.27 12.53
N SER A 138 -9.18 -16.93 12.83
CA SER A 138 -10.52 -16.36 12.66
C SER A 138 -10.85 -15.40 13.81
N THR A 139 -11.93 -14.63 13.69
CA THR A 139 -12.49 -13.82 14.78
C THR A 139 -12.92 -14.61 16.02
N THR A 140 -13.04 -15.94 15.92
CA THR A 140 -13.29 -16.84 17.08
C THR A 140 -12.01 -17.34 17.74
N GLY A 141 -10.84 -16.98 17.23
CA GLY A 141 -9.52 -17.41 17.69
C GLY A 141 -9.08 -18.78 17.15
N ALA A 142 -9.82 -19.37 16.22
CA ALA A 142 -9.42 -20.64 15.61
C ALA A 142 -8.24 -20.41 14.65
N PRO A 143 -7.18 -21.24 14.69
CA PRO A 143 -6.08 -21.13 13.75
C PRO A 143 -6.54 -21.45 12.33
N LEU A 144 -6.08 -20.67 11.35
CA LEU A 144 -6.42 -20.86 9.94
C LEU A 144 -5.25 -21.51 9.21
N ALA A 145 -5.27 -22.83 9.11
CA ALA A 145 -4.27 -23.60 8.36
C ALA A 145 -4.38 -23.34 6.85
N GLY A 146 -3.24 -23.28 6.17
CA GLY A 146 -3.19 -22.99 4.73
C GLY A 146 -3.63 -21.57 4.34
N ALA A 147 -3.74 -20.64 5.30
CA ALA A 147 -3.88 -19.23 4.99
C ALA A 147 -2.62 -18.72 4.28
N LYS A 148 -2.79 -17.76 3.38
CA LYS A 148 -1.71 -17.11 2.64
C LYS A 148 -1.42 -15.75 3.25
N VAL A 149 -0.14 -15.46 3.48
CA VAL A 149 0.39 -14.13 3.83
C VAL A 149 1.30 -13.70 2.68
N GLU A 150 0.78 -12.89 1.79
CA GLU A 150 1.53 -12.29 0.69
C GLU A 150 2.19 -11.01 1.21
N VAL A 151 3.50 -10.87 1.00
CA VAL A 151 4.30 -9.75 1.51
C VAL A 151 5.02 -9.05 0.37
N TRP A 152 5.06 -7.72 0.42
CA TRP A 152 5.93 -6.90 -0.42
C TRP A 152 6.37 -5.62 0.27
N HIS A 153 7.59 -5.17 0.02
CA HIS A 153 8.08 -3.88 0.52
C HIS A 153 9.24 -3.35 -0.31
N ALA A 154 9.60 -2.10 -0.07
CA ALA A 154 10.77 -1.47 -0.65
C ALA A 154 12.08 -2.03 -0.04
N ASP A 155 13.17 -1.88 -0.78
CA ASP A 155 14.52 -2.04 -0.25
C ASP A 155 14.98 -0.81 0.56
N ASP A 156 16.22 -0.83 1.04
CA ASP A 156 16.84 0.24 1.83
C ASP A 156 17.05 1.55 1.03
N ASP A 157 16.94 1.50 -0.30
CA ASP A 157 16.97 2.66 -1.20
C ASP A 157 15.56 3.17 -1.54
N GLY A 158 14.50 2.55 -1.00
CA GLY A 158 13.11 2.94 -1.24
C GLY A 158 12.52 2.39 -2.54
N PHE A 159 13.13 1.40 -3.18
CA PHE A 159 12.68 0.85 -4.46
C PHE A 159 11.95 -0.50 -4.33
N TYR A 160 10.88 -0.63 -5.12
CA TYR A 160 10.12 -1.86 -5.27
C TYR A 160 10.57 -2.64 -6.51
N SER A 161 10.82 -3.94 -6.36
CA SER A 161 11.08 -4.84 -7.50
C SER A 161 9.93 -4.79 -8.52
N GLN A 162 10.27 -4.95 -9.80
CA GLN A 162 9.39 -4.80 -10.98
C GLN A 162 8.96 -3.35 -11.29
N PHE A 163 9.22 -2.40 -10.39
CA PHE A 163 8.97 -0.98 -10.59
C PHE A 163 10.27 -0.15 -10.65
N ALA A 164 11.41 -0.78 -10.40
CA ALA A 164 12.74 -0.19 -10.55
C ALA A 164 13.68 -1.13 -11.34
N PRO A 165 14.48 -0.60 -12.29
CA PRO A 165 15.47 -1.38 -13.02
C PRO A 165 16.58 -1.90 -12.10
N GLY A 166 17.11 -3.09 -12.41
CA GLY A 166 18.28 -3.65 -11.73
C GLY A 166 17.98 -4.45 -10.46
N LEU A 167 16.72 -4.55 -10.05
CA LEU A 167 16.29 -5.43 -8.96
C LEU A 167 15.89 -6.82 -9.50
N PRO A 168 16.18 -7.92 -8.76
CA PRO A 168 15.57 -9.22 -9.03
C PRO A 168 14.04 -9.13 -9.08
N GLU A 169 13.41 -9.91 -9.97
CA GLU A 169 11.96 -9.81 -10.24
C GLU A 169 11.10 -9.91 -8.97
N TRP A 170 11.45 -10.80 -8.05
CA TRP A 170 10.72 -11.02 -6.81
C TRP A 170 11.46 -10.51 -5.57
N ASN A 171 12.40 -9.57 -5.73
CA ASN A 171 13.13 -9.00 -4.59
C ASN A 171 12.14 -8.43 -3.57
N LEU A 172 12.24 -8.87 -2.32
CA LEU A 172 11.40 -8.48 -1.19
C LEU A 172 9.89 -8.70 -1.44
N ARG A 173 9.56 -9.77 -2.19
CA ARG A 173 8.19 -10.20 -2.49
C ARG A 173 8.04 -11.71 -2.34
N ALA A 174 7.07 -12.18 -1.56
CA ALA A 174 6.83 -13.60 -1.37
C ALA A 174 5.41 -13.89 -0.89
N VAL A 175 5.01 -15.15 -0.99
CA VAL A 175 3.84 -15.70 -0.32
C VAL A 175 4.31 -16.67 0.77
N PHE A 176 3.68 -16.63 1.93
CA PHE A 176 3.87 -17.62 2.98
C PHE A 176 2.56 -18.33 3.27
N THR A 177 2.59 -19.66 3.26
CA THR A 177 1.43 -20.51 3.54
C THR A 177 1.53 -21.04 4.97
N THR A 178 0.59 -20.65 5.84
CA THR A 178 0.61 -21.00 7.26
C THR A 178 0.50 -22.49 7.51
N ASP A 179 1.14 -22.97 8.58
CA ASP A 179 1.06 -24.38 9.01
C ASP A 179 -0.30 -24.78 9.61
N ASP A 180 -0.42 -26.02 10.09
CA ASP A 180 -1.63 -26.59 10.71
C ASP A 180 -2.11 -25.82 11.96
N GLN A 181 -1.27 -24.95 12.51
CA GLN A 181 -1.55 -24.11 13.67
C GLN A 181 -1.75 -22.64 13.30
N GLY A 182 -1.90 -22.36 12.00
CA GLY A 182 -2.01 -21.04 11.42
C GLY A 182 -0.72 -20.22 11.52
N ALA A 183 0.41 -20.83 11.89
CA ALA A 183 1.64 -20.12 12.16
C ALA A 183 2.49 -19.90 10.91
N PHE A 184 3.24 -18.80 10.92
CA PHE A 184 4.25 -18.47 9.91
C PHE A 184 5.52 -17.85 10.55
N GLU A 185 6.63 -17.93 9.82
CA GLU A 185 7.91 -17.29 10.14
C GLU A 185 8.54 -16.73 8.86
N ILE A 186 8.69 -15.41 8.80
CA ILE A 186 9.18 -14.67 7.64
C ILE A 186 10.50 -14.03 8.00
N HIS A 187 11.56 -14.35 7.26
CA HIS A 187 12.81 -13.62 7.32
C HIS A 187 12.84 -12.59 6.19
N THR A 188 13.04 -11.33 6.56
CA THR A 188 13.17 -10.20 5.63
C THR A 188 14.14 -9.16 6.18
N VAL A 189 14.14 -7.95 5.61
CA VAL A 189 14.79 -6.75 6.13
C VAL A 189 13.73 -5.69 6.44
N ARG A 190 14.01 -4.85 7.45
CA ARG A 190 13.22 -3.64 7.70
C ARG A 190 13.34 -2.72 6.48
N PRO A 191 12.23 -2.29 5.86
CA PRO A 191 12.26 -1.34 4.75
C PRO A 191 12.67 0.05 5.22
N ALA A 192 13.21 0.87 4.31
CA ALA A 192 13.43 2.28 4.56
C ALA A 192 12.11 3.08 4.37
N PRO A 193 11.97 4.25 5.02
CA PRO A 193 11.02 5.27 4.59
C PRO A 193 11.33 5.65 3.14
N TYR A 194 10.32 5.99 2.36
CA TYR A 194 10.54 6.36 0.95
C TYR A 194 9.70 7.56 0.54
N GLN A 195 10.17 8.26 -0.50
CA GLN A 195 9.43 9.34 -1.11
C GLN A 195 8.59 8.84 -2.27
N ILE A 196 7.31 9.23 -2.31
CA ILE A 196 6.50 9.03 -3.51
C ILE A 196 7.10 9.84 -4.68
N PRO A 197 6.81 9.47 -5.94
CA PRO A 197 7.34 10.17 -7.11
C PRO A 197 7.14 11.69 -7.07
N THR A 198 8.25 12.44 -7.24
CA THR A 198 8.26 13.90 -7.11
C THR A 198 8.47 14.64 -8.43
N GLU A 199 8.81 13.94 -9.50
CA GLU A 199 9.14 14.56 -10.78
C GLU A 199 7.91 14.88 -11.65
N GLY A 200 6.77 14.24 -11.35
CA GLY A 200 5.51 14.36 -12.09
C GLY A 200 4.51 15.36 -11.50
N ALA A 201 3.24 15.23 -11.89
CA ALA A 201 2.14 16.09 -11.47
C ALA A 201 1.89 16.03 -9.97
N CYS A 202 1.99 14.86 -9.36
CA CYS A 202 1.83 14.65 -7.91
C CYS A 202 2.92 15.39 -7.14
N GLY A 203 4.18 15.27 -7.57
CA GLY A 203 5.29 16.04 -7.01
C GLY A 203 5.13 17.55 -7.12
N ARG A 204 4.62 18.04 -8.25
CA ARG A 204 4.29 19.48 -8.41
C ARG A 204 3.19 19.95 -7.46
N LEU A 205 2.21 19.11 -7.18
CA LEU A 205 1.17 19.43 -6.20
C LEU A 205 1.78 19.54 -4.81
N ILE A 206 2.62 18.57 -4.42
CA ILE A 206 3.32 18.55 -3.13
C ILE A 206 4.16 19.82 -2.95
N ASP A 207 4.97 20.18 -3.95
CA ASP A 207 5.79 21.40 -3.93
C ASP A 207 4.94 22.67 -3.83
N ALA A 208 3.89 22.78 -4.66
CA ALA A 208 3.00 23.95 -4.67
C ALA A 208 2.21 24.11 -3.36
N ALA A 209 1.89 23.00 -2.68
CA ALA A 209 1.18 22.99 -1.40
C ALA A 209 2.12 23.12 -0.19
N GLY A 210 3.44 23.01 -0.39
CA GLY A 210 4.43 23.03 0.69
C GLY A 210 4.39 21.77 1.56
N TRP A 211 4.04 20.62 0.99
CA TRP A 211 4.01 19.32 1.67
C TRP A 211 5.33 18.57 1.52
N HIS A 212 5.52 17.48 2.29
CA HIS A 212 6.58 16.51 2.04
C HIS A 212 6.04 15.32 1.22
N ALA A 213 6.95 14.55 0.61
CA ALA A 213 6.60 13.38 -0.21
C ALA A 213 6.84 12.04 0.52
N TRP A 214 7.15 12.08 1.83
CA TRP A 214 7.56 10.90 2.56
C TRP A 214 6.40 10.02 3.02
N ARG A 215 6.63 8.71 2.93
CA ARG A 215 5.88 7.67 3.62
C ARG A 215 6.79 7.02 4.66
N PRO A 216 6.29 6.67 5.85
CA PRO A 216 7.07 5.96 6.86
C PRO A 216 7.48 4.57 6.34
N ALA A 217 8.50 3.96 6.93
CA ALA A 217 8.87 2.57 6.64
C ALA A 217 7.66 1.64 6.86
N HIS A 218 7.34 0.78 5.88
CA HIS A 218 6.25 -0.17 6.01
C HIS A 218 6.41 -1.44 5.17
N ILE A 219 5.82 -2.52 5.67
CA ILE A 219 5.68 -3.79 4.96
C ILE A 219 4.22 -3.95 4.53
N HIS A 220 3.97 -4.13 3.24
CA HIS A 220 2.62 -4.44 2.77
C HIS A 220 2.29 -5.92 2.92
N VAL A 221 1.01 -6.20 3.18
CA VAL A 221 0.49 -7.54 3.33
C VAL A 221 -0.85 -7.72 2.63
N LYS A 222 -1.05 -8.90 2.04
CA LYS A 222 -2.38 -9.45 1.75
C LYS A 222 -2.53 -10.78 2.43
N VAL A 223 -3.56 -10.92 3.24
CA VAL A 223 -3.80 -12.11 4.05
C VAL A 223 -5.14 -12.70 3.66
N SER A 224 -5.15 -13.96 3.23
CA SER A 224 -6.36 -14.64 2.77
C SER A 224 -6.42 -16.08 3.31
N ALA A 225 -7.64 -16.56 3.53
CA ALA A 225 -7.90 -17.95 3.90
C ALA A 225 -9.24 -18.39 3.30
N PRO A 226 -9.42 -19.69 2.98
CA PRO A 226 -10.71 -20.20 2.54
C PRO A 226 -11.84 -19.84 3.52
N GLY A 227 -12.94 -19.32 2.99
CA GLY A 227 -14.11 -18.92 3.78
C GLY A 227 -13.95 -17.63 4.59
N HIS A 228 -12.85 -16.88 4.39
CA HIS A 228 -12.58 -15.63 5.09
C HIS A 228 -12.37 -14.47 4.12
N GLU A 229 -12.74 -13.27 4.54
CA GLU A 229 -12.51 -12.04 3.77
C GLU A 229 -11.01 -11.74 3.72
N GLN A 230 -10.51 -11.43 2.52
CA GLN A 230 -9.12 -11.01 2.35
C GLN A 230 -8.87 -9.70 3.09
N LEU A 231 -7.76 -9.65 3.82
CA LEU A 231 -7.22 -8.45 4.44
C LEU A 231 -6.11 -7.89 3.54
N THR A 232 -6.20 -6.61 3.20
CA THR A 232 -5.06 -5.83 2.68
C THR A 232 -4.64 -4.86 3.78
N ALA A 233 -3.35 -4.82 4.12
CA ALA A 233 -2.83 -3.91 5.12
C ALA A 233 -1.37 -3.56 4.88
N GLN A 234 -0.83 -2.69 5.74
CA GLN A 234 0.57 -2.31 5.84
C GLN A 234 0.94 -2.34 7.32
N LEU A 235 2.20 -2.64 7.60
CA LEU A 235 2.75 -2.72 8.95
C LEU A 235 3.88 -1.71 9.08
N TYR A 236 3.79 -0.83 10.07
CA TYR A 236 4.69 0.31 10.27
C TYR A 236 5.67 0.06 11.42
N PHE A 237 6.71 0.88 11.52
CA PHE A 237 7.73 0.74 12.56
C PHE A 237 7.68 1.87 13.58
N PRO A 238 7.92 1.59 14.87
CA PRO A 238 7.89 2.61 15.90
C PRO A 238 9.07 3.57 15.73
N GLY A 239 8.81 4.86 15.96
CA GLY A 239 9.83 5.92 15.92
C GLY A 239 10.20 6.42 14.53
N ASP A 240 9.50 5.99 13.48
CA ASP A 240 9.58 6.64 12.16
C ASP A 240 9.10 8.09 12.25
N GLU A 241 9.83 9.01 11.62
CA GLU A 241 9.53 10.45 11.62
C GLU A 241 8.18 10.74 10.96
N HIS A 242 7.74 9.89 10.03
CA HIS A 242 6.55 10.11 9.20
C HIS A 242 5.33 9.28 9.61
N ASN A 243 5.33 8.68 10.80
CA ASN A 243 4.15 7.97 11.30
C ASN A 243 2.97 8.92 11.56
N ASP A 244 3.25 10.15 12.01
CA ASP A 244 2.22 11.13 12.37
C ASP A 244 1.81 12.05 11.21
N ASP A 245 2.57 12.04 10.11
CA ASP A 245 2.34 12.92 8.95
C ASP A 245 2.42 12.22 7.58
N ASP A 246 2.26 10.89 7.53
CA ASP A 246 2.26 10.11 6.27
C ASP A 246 1.45 10.80 5.16
N ILE A 247 2.11 11.09 4.03
CA ILE A 247 1.48 11.78 2.89
C ILE A 247 0.27 11.03 2.35
N ALA A 248 0.20 9.71 2.56
CA ALA A 248 -0.92 8.87 2.15
C ALA A 248 -2.02 8.71 3.22
N SER A 249 -1.82 9.26 4.43
CA SER A 249 -2.73 9.14 5.58
C SER A 249 -3.12 7.68 5.89
N ALA A 250 -2.19 6.74 5.69
CA ALA A 250 -2.47 5.30 5.74
C ALA A 250 -2.13 4.66 7.10
N VAL A 251 -1.37 5.36 7.95
CA VAL A 251 -0.90 4.86 9.25
C VAL A 251 -2.07 4.73 10.23
N LYS A 252 -2.19 3.54 10.84
CA LYS A 252 -3.11 3.28 11.95
C LYS A 252 -2.33 2.76 13.15
N PRO A 253 -2.63 3.19 14.39
CA PRO A 253 -1.90 2.76 15.58
C PRO A 253 -1.84 1.24 15.77
N GLU A 254 -2.90 0.51 15.40
CA GLU A 254 -2.98 -0.95 15.47
C GLU A 254 -1.99 -1.65 14.55
N LEU A 255 -1.50 -0.94 13.53
CA LEU A 255 -0.60 -1.45 12.50
C LEU A 255 0.86 -1.06 12.76
N ILE A 256 1.16 -0.35 13.86
CA ILE A 256 2.54 -0.07 14.27
C ILE A 256 3.09 -1.27 15.03
N LEU A 257 4.15 -1.86 14.50
CA LEU A 257 4.81 -3.04 15.04
C LEU A 257 5.56 -2.76 16.35
N GLY A 258 5.89 -3.84 17.07
CA GLY A 258 6.75 -3.81 18.26
C GLY A 258 8.02 -4.66 18.11
N PRO A 259 8.92 -4.37 17.15
CA PRO A 259 10.15 -5.14 16.96
C PRO A 259 11.07 -5.01 18.19
N LYS A 260 11.78 -6.10 18.48
CA LYS A 260 12.77 -6.20 19.56
C LYS A 260 14.13 -6.58 18.98
N PRO A 261 15.25 -6.08 19.54
CA PRO A 261 16.58 -6.50 19.11
C PRO A 261 16.75 -8.02 19.19
N ALA A 262 17.29 -8.62 18.13
CA ALA A 262 17.54 -10.06 18.03
C ALA A 262 18.81 -10.33 17.21
N GLY A 263 19.89 -10.74 17.88
CA GLY A 263 21.17 -10.99 17.23
C GLY A 263 21.71 -9.74 16.51
N THR A 264 21.90 -9.83 15.20
CA THR A 264 22.34 -8.73 14.34
C THR A 264 21.19 -7.92 13.73
N GLY A 265 19.95 -8.24 14.07
CA GLY A 265 18.75 -7.59 13.54
C GLY A 265 17.66 -7.48 14.59
N GLU A 266 16.43 -7.72 14.17
CA GLU A 266 15.23 -7.55 14.98
C GLU A 266 14.28 -8.74 14.83
N SER A 267 13.42 -8.90 15.82
CA SER A 267 12.33 -9.87 15.79
C SER A 267 11.01 -9.22 16.18
N VAL A 268 9.93 -9.62 15.53
CA VAL A 268 8.57 -9.15 15.83
C VAL A 268 7.60 -10.33 15.81
N ASP A 269 6.67 -10.33 16.76
CA ASP A 269 5.54 -11.27 16.79
C ASP A 269 4.26 -10.49 16.50
N TYR A 270 3.69 -10.72 15.32
CA TYR A 270 2.48 -10.05 14.86
C TYR A 270 1.68 -10.98 13.96
N GLY A 271 0.45 -11.29 14.35
CA GLY A 271 -0.47 -12.15 13.62
C GLY A 271 -1.65 -11.39 12.99
N PHE A 272 -2.54 -12.13 12.34
CA PHE A 272 -3.72 -11.59 11.68
C PHE A 272 -4.98 -12.30 12.13
N VAL A 273 -6.07 -11.53 12.25
CA VAL A 273 -7.42 -12.03 12.52
C VAL A 273 -8.26 -11.75 11.29
N LEU A 274 -8.80 -12.78 10.65
CA LEU A 274 -9.65 -12.65 9.47
C LEU A 274 -11.13 -12.82 9.82
N ASP A 275 -11.95 -11.95 9.24
CA ASP A 275 -13.40 -12.05 9.27
C ASP A 275 -13.89 -13.17 8.33
N PRO A 276 -14.97 -13.89 8.68
CA PRO A 276 -15.58 -14.84 7.75
C PRO A 276 -16.20 -14.10 6.56
N VAL A 277 -16.21 -14.71 5.37
CA VAL A 277 -17.03 -14.17 4.26
C VAL A 277 -18.49 -14.24 4.69
N ASN A 278 -19.16 -13.10 4.73
CA ASN A 278 -20.61 -13.06 4.94
C ASN A 278 -21.30 -13.76 3.74
N GLY A 279 -21.96 -14.89 4.02
CA GLY A 279 -22.71 -15.67 3.02
C GLY A 279 -24.04 -15.04 2.62
#